data_AF-A0A229S0F5-F1
#
_entry.id   AF-A0A229S0F5-F1
#
_cell.length_a   1.000
_cell.length_b   1.000
_cell.length_c   1.000
_cell.angle_alpha   90.00
_cell.angle_beta   90.00
_cell.angle_gamma   90.00
#
_symmetry.space_group_name_H-M   'P 1'
#
loop_
_entity.id
_entity.type
_entity.pdbx_description
1 polymer ?
#
loop_
_entity_poly.entity_id
_entity_poly.type
_entity_poly.pdbx_seq_one_letter_code
_entity_poly.pdbx_strand_id
1 'polypeptide(L)'
;MPSNATAALDRTSAGAAPASGTTAEDADGLSRGFGTWAAKLKEETGEGKVLGDHAAVDRWAAAVGRWLVDAIRLADIPSLRCALEAFQSAGMRLQPGGHTMRLEAVVMALAEVAQSALDRAEQAALADDLDPKSWAARMLVLVHREPHITSSDVGSRLGAHEAQISRSGKTLMERGLVVKTRLGRSKGWYATPRGEAVATQLAERENE
;
A
#
# COMPACT_ATOMS: atom_id res chain seq x y z
N MET A 1 56.81 -25.39 1.36
CA MET A 1 56.55 -24.93 -0.02
C MET A 1 56.53 -26.15 -0.93
N PRO A 2 55.70 -26.21 -1.98
CA PRO A 2 54.70 -25.22 -2.46
C PRO A 2 53.24 -25.77 -2.38
N SER A 3 52.24 -24.92 -2.09
CA SER A 3 51.30 -24.24 -3.04
C SER A 3 50.05 -25.09 -3.35
N ASN A 4 48.88 -24.73 -2.80
CA ASN A 4 47.88 -23.74 -3.28
C ASN A 4 46.89 -24.35 -4.29
N ALA A 5 45.60 -24.38 -3.92
CA ALA A 5 44.50 -23.89 -4.74
C ALA A 5 43.18 -23.99 -3.94
N THR A 6 42.89 -22.94 -3.19
CA THR A 6 41.57 -22.65 -2.62
C THR A 6 40.64 -22.29 -3.79
N ALA A 7 39.68 -23.16 -4.11
CA ALA A 7 38.64 -22.85 -5.07
C ALA A 7 37.59 -21.95 -4.40
N ALA A 8 37.66 -20.66 -4.69
CA ALA A 8 36.65 -19.67 -4.38
C ALA A 8 35.35 -20.03 -5.13
N LEU A 9 34.29 -20.34 -4.38
CA LEU A 9 32.93 -20.32 -4.90
C LEU A 9 32.46 -18.87 -4.89
N ASP A 10 32.60 -18.27 -6.08
CA ASP A 10 32.11 -16.97 -6.47
C ASP A 10 30.59 -16.93 -6.27
N ARG A 11 30.14 -16.28 -5.19
CA ARG A 11 28.73 -15.90 -5.04
C ARG A 11 28.54 -14.65 -5.87
N THR A 12 28.22 -14.85 -7.14
CA THR A 12 27.72 -13.78 -7.99
C THR A 12 26.43 -13.26 -7.36
N SER A 13 26.54 -12.09 -6.72
CA SER A 13 25.44 -11.29 -6.26
C SER A 13 24.58 -10.91 -7.47
N ALA A 14 23.48 -11.63 -7.67
CA ALA A 14 22.40 -11.16 -8.50
C ALA A 14 21.78 -9.95 -7.78
N GLY A 15 22.30 -8.76 -8.10
CA GLY A 15 21.68 -7.50 -7.73
C GLY A 15 20.27 -7.49 -8.29
N ALA A 16 19.28 -7.60 -7.40
CA ALA A 16 17.90 -7.30 -7.73
C ALA A 16 17.83 -5.80 -8.01
N ALA A 17 17.88 -5.44 -9.29
CA ALA A 17 17.57 -4.10 -9.75
C ALA A 17 16.12 -3.76 -9.34
N PRO A 18 15.82 -2.51 -8.95
CA PRO A 18 14.46 -2.10 -8.73
C PRO A 18 13.72 -2.19 -10.07
N ALA A 19 12.59 -2.90 -10.09
CA ALA A 19 11.69 -2.96 -11.24
C ALA A 19 11.03 -1.58 -11.42
N SER A 20 11.77 -0.64 -12.00
CA SER A 20 11.27 0.64 -12.46
C SER A 20 10.94 0.52 -13.94
N GLY A 21 9.65 0.36 -14.25
CA GLY A 21 9.14 0.39 -15.61
C GLY A 21 7.85 -0.39 -15.76
N THR A 22 6.72 0.25 -15.44
CA THR A 22 5.42 -0.18 -15.97
C THR A 22 5.52 -0.14 -17.49
N THR A 23 5.45 -1.29 -18.15
CA THR A 23 5.50 -1.31 -19.62
C THR A 23 4.18 -0.81 -20.19
N ALA A 24 4.21 -0.18 -21.36
CA ALA A 24 2.99 0.31 -22.01
C ALA A 24 1.98 -0.81 -22.31
N GLU A 25 2.45 -2.05 -22.47
CA GLU A 25 1.63 -3.23 -22.70
C GLU A 25 0.84 -3.65 -21.45
N ASP A 26 1.45 -3.52 -20.26
CA ASP A 26 0.79 -3.82 -18.97
C ASP A 26 -0.35 -2.83 -18.69
N ALA A 27 -0.13 -1.53 -18.96
CA ALA A 27 -1.13 -0.48 -18.80
C ALA A 27 -2.31 -0.63 -19.79
N ASP A 28 -2.03 -1.09 -21.02
CA ASP A 28 -3.06 -1.36 -22.04
C ASP A 28 -3.89 -2.62 -21.68
N GLY A 29 -3.27 -3.63 -21.07
CA GLY A 29 -3.95 -4.80 -20.51
C GLY A 29 -4.94 -4.44 -19.39
N LEU A 30 -4.50 -3.63 -18.42
CA LEU A 30 -5.35 -3.18 -17.31
C LEU A 30 -6.53 -2.33 -17.80
N SER A 31 -6.28 -1.38 -18.70
CA SER A 31 -7.32 -0.50 -19.24
C SER A 31 -8.41 -1.29 -19.98
N ARG A 32 -8.02 -2.28 -20.79
CA ARG A 32 -8.97 -3.18 -21.48
C ARG A 32 -9.74 -4.08 -20.50
N GLY A 33 -9.04 -4.59 -19.48
CA GLY A 33 -9.64 -5.37 -18.40
C GLY A 33 -10.75 -4.58 -17.69
N PHE A 34 -10.45 -3.34 -17.31
CA PHE A 34 -11.41 -2.41 -16.69
C PHE A 34 -12.67 -2.23 -17.55
N GLY A 35 -12.50 -1.82 -18.81
CA GLY A 35 -13.63 -1.59 -19.71
C GLY A 35 -14.54 -2.81 -19.85
N THR A 36 -13.95 -4.00 -19.90
CA THR A 36 -14.68 -5.27 -20.06
C THR A 36 -15.55 -5.58 -18.84
N TRP A 37 -14.98 -5.58 -17.63
CA TRP A 37 -15.75 -5.97 -16.44
C TRP A 37 -16.70 -4.85 -15.98
N ALA A 38 -16.34 -3.58 -16.17
CA ALA A 38 -17.16 -2.43 -15.79
C ALA A 38 -18.40 -2.30 -16.67
N ALA A 39 -18.27 -2.55 -17.99
CA ALA A 39 -19.41 -2.61 -18.90
C ALA A 39 -20.39 -3.71 -18.47
N LYS A 40 -19.88 -4.90 -18.16
CA LYS A 40 -20.69 -6.01 -17.64
C LYS A 40 -21.38 -5.67 -16.32
N LEU A 41 -20.66 -5.07 -15.37
CA LEU A 41 -21.27 -4.63 -14.11
C LEU A 41 -22.38 -3.59 -14.36
N LYS A 42 -22.18 -2.66 -15.29
CA LYS A 42 -23.17 -1.64 -15.64
C LYS A 42 -24.42 -2.23 -16.28
N GLU A 43 -24.27 -3.12 -17.26
CA GLU A 43 -25.38 -3.86 -17.88
C GLU A 43 -26.20 -4.57 -16.80
N GLU A 44 -25.51 -5.28 -15.91
CA GLU A 44 -26.16 -6.13 -14.94
C GLU A 44 -26.82 -5.34 -13.78
N THR A 45 -26.38 -4.10 -13.53
CA THR A 45 -26.93 -3.26 -12.45
C THR A 45 -27.84 -2.13 -12.96
N GLY A 46 -27.92 -1.91 -14.28
CA GLY A 46 -28.64 -0.78 -14.89
C GLY A 46 -29.87 -1.17 -15.72
N GLU A 47 -29.90 -2.37 -16.31
CA GLU A 47 -30.96 -2.77 -17.27
C GLU A 47 -31.85 -3.92 -16.77
N GLY A 48 -31.86 -4.19 -15.47
CA GLY A 48 -32.80 -5.11 -14.82
C GLY A 48 -32.45 -6.61 -14.91
N LYS A 49 -31.33 -6.98 -15.55
CA LYS A 49 -30.74 -8.32 -15.43
C LYS A 49 -29.65 -8.28 -14.38
N VAL A 50 -29.94 -8.57 -13.12
CA VAL A 50 -28.86 -8.68 -12.13
C VAL A 50 -28.11 -9.99 -12.35
N LEU A 51 -26.79 -10.00 -12.09
CA LEU A 51 -26.02 -11.24 -11.88
C LEU A 51 -26.67 -12.02 -10.73
N GLY A 52 -27.72 -12.76 -11.05
CA GLY A 52 -28.60 -13.39 -10.06
C GLY A 52 -28.10 -14.75 -9.63
N ASP A 53 -27.29 -15.41 -10.47
CA ASP A 53 -26.60 -16.64 -10.11
C ASP A 53 -25.34 -16.34 -9.29
N HIS A 54 -25.26 -16.91 -8.08
CA HIS A 54 -24.12 -16.76 -7.18
C HIS A 54 -22.82 -17.20 -7.85
N ALA A 55 -22.83 -18.25 -8.66
CA ALA A 55 -21.61 -18.71 -9.34
C ALA A 55 -21.14 -17.71 -10.41
N ALA A 56 -22.05 -16.98 -11.06
CA ALA A 56 -21.69 -15.90 -11.97
C ALA A 56 -21.08 -14.70 -11.23
N VAL A 57 -21.65 -14.32 -10.07
CA VAL A 57 -21.10 -13.28 -9.20
C VAL A 57 -19.71 -13.65 -8.71
N ASP A 58 -19.51 -14.88 -8.24
CA ASP A 58 -18.22 -15.33 -7.69
C ASP A 58 -17.13 -15.38 -8.77
N ARG A 59 -17.46 -15.81 -9.99
CA ARG A 59 -16.53 -15.78 -11.13
C ARG A 59 -16.14 -14.34 -11.50
N TRP A 60 -17.12 -13.44 -11.52
CA TRP A 60 -16.87 -12.01 -11.76
C TRP A 60 -15.99 -11.42 -10.66
N ALA A 61 -16.32 -11.68 -9.39
CA ALA A 61 -15.55 -11.23 -8.23
C ALA A 61 -14.09 -11.69 -8.28
N ALA A 62 -13.85 -12.96 -8.64
CA ALA A 62 -12.51 -13.50 -8.75
C ALA A 62 -11.70 -12.85 -9.89
N ALA A 63 -12.34 -12.57 -11.03
CA ALA A 63 -11.68 -11.89 -12.15
C ALA A 63 -11.34 -10.43 -11.81
N VAL A 64 -12.30 -9.69 -11.26
CA VAL A 64 -12.10 -8.29 -10.84
C VAL A 64 -11.10 -8.20 -9.68
N GLY A 65 -11.14 -9.13 -8.73
CA GLY A 65 -10.19 -9.20 -7.63
C GLY A 65 -8.74 -9.39 -8.12
N ARG A 66 -8.51 -10.26 -9.12
CA ARG A 66 -7.18 -10.39 -9.74
C ARG A 66 -6.74 -9.11 -10.44
N TRP A 67 -7.62 -8.53 -11.25
CA TRP A 67 -7.35 -7.26 -11.92
C TRP A 67 -7.01 -6.14 -10.92
N LEU A 68 -7.74 -6.07 -9.81
CA LEU A 68 -7.52 -5.08 -8.76
C LEU A 68 -6.17 -5.31 -8.07
N VAL A 69 -5.78 -6.55 -7.81
CA VAL A 69 -4.45 -6.87 -7.28
C VAL A 69 -3.35 -6.37 -8.22
N ASP A 70 -3.48 -6.57 -9.53
CA ASP A 70 -2.48 -6.10 -10.50
C ASP A 70 -2.40 -4.56 -10.51
N ALA A 71 -3.54 -3.86 -10.53
CA ALA A 71 -3.60 -2.40 -10.43
C ALA A 71 -2.95 -1.88 -9.13
N ILE A 72 -3.19 -2.56 -8.00
CA ILE A 72 -2.57 -2.23 -6.70
C ILE A 72 -1.05 -2.40 -6.77
N ARG A 73 -0.57 -3.52 -7.33
CA ARG A 73 0.87 -3.81 -7.41
C ARG A 73 1.61 -2.82 -8.30
N LEU A 74 0.97 -2.38 -9.36
CA LEU A 74 1.52 -1.38 -10.29
C LEU A 74 1.32 0.07 -9.82
N ALA A 75 0.65 0.28 -8.68
CA ALA A 75 0.26 1.59 -8.18
C ALA A 75 -0.46 2.44 -9.26
N ASP A 76 -1.31 1.80 -10.07
CA ASP A 76 -2.07 2.46 -11.13
C ASP A 76 -3.25 3.25 -10.54
N ILE A 77 -2.94 4.44 -10.02
CA ILE A 77 -3.90 5.34 -9.37
C ILE A 77 -5.10 5.66 -10.28
N PRO A 78 -4.92 6.01 -11.57
CA PRO A 78 -6.05 6.21 -12.48
C PRO A 78 -7.01 5.02 -12.54
N SER A 79 -6.49 3.81 -12.74
CA SER A 79 -7.31 2.58 -12.78
C SER A 79 -8.04 2.32 -11.47
N LEU A 80 -7.37 2.52 -10.33
CA LEU A 80 -7.97 2.34 -9.01
C LEU A 80 -9.12 3.33 -8.75
N ARG A 81 -8.98 4.60 -9.17
CA ARG A 81 -10.05 5.61 -9.07
C ARG A 81 -11.25 5.24 -9.94
N CYS A 82 -11.03 4.88 -11.19
CA CYS A 82 -12.10 4.46 -12.08
C CYS A 82 -12.83 3.21 -11.57
N ALA A 83 -12.10 2.25 -10.96
CA ALA A 83 -12.70 1.08 -10.34
C ALA A 83 -13.58 1.45 -9.13
N LEU A 84 -13.08 2.31 -8.24
CA LEU A 84 -13.84 2.80 -7.09
C LEU A 84 -15.13 3.50 -7.52
N GLU A 85 -15.06 4.40 -8.50
CA GLU A 85 -16.23 5.10 -9.06
C GLU A 85 -17.25 4.13 -9.64
N ALA A 86 -16.78 3.10 -10.38
CA ALA A 86 -17.65 2.07 -10.94
C ALA A 86 -18.35 1.24 -9.85
N PHE A 87 -17.63 0.85 -8.79
CA PHE A 87 -18.21 0.11 -7.67
C PHE A 87 -19.21 0.95 -6.87
N GLN A 88 -18.88 2.21 -6.57
CA GLN A 88 -19.79 3.13 -5.87
C GLN A 88 -21.07 3.35 -6.70
N SER A 89 -20.92 3.59 -8.00
CA SER A 89 -22.06 3.75 -8.92
C SER A 89 -22.94 2.49 -8.99
N ALA A 90 -22.34 1.31 -8.97
CA ALA A 90 -23.07 0.05 -8.94
C ALA A 90 -23.76 -0.16 -7.59
N GLY A 91 -23.09 0.12 -6.47
CA GLY A 91 -23.66 0.05 -5.13
C GLY A 91 -24.91 0.91 -4.97
N MET A 92 -24.92 2.11 -5.55
CA MET A 92 -26.10 3.01 -5.55
C MET A 92 -27.30 2.45 -6.33
N ARG A 93 -27.09 1.53 -7.28
CA ARG A 93 -28.16 0.89 -8.07
C ARG A 93 -28.65 -0.41 -7.46
N LEU A 94 -27.78 -1.09 -6.70
CA LEU A 94 -28.11 -2.33 -6.04
C LEU A 94 -29.03 -2.05 -4.84
N GLN A 95 -30.13 -2.79 -4.74
CA GLN A 95 -31.03 -2.70 -3.61
C GLN A 95 -30.50 -3.57 -2.46
N PRO A 96 -30.54 -3.07 -1.22
CA PRO A 96 -30.14 -3.85 -0.06
C PRO A 96 -31.13 -4.98 0.20
N GLY A 97 -30.60 -6.20 0.31
CA GLY A 97 -31.38 -7.42 0.54
C GLY A 97 -32.06 -8.01 -0.71
N GLY A 98 -32.37 -9.31 -0.66
CA GLY A 98 -32.98 -10.04 -1.77
C GLY A 98 -31.96 -10.77 -2.66
N HIS A 99 -32.30 -10.98 -3.94
CA HIS A 99 -31.53 -11.80 -4.89
C HIS A 99 -30.18 -11.18 -5.29
N THR A 100 -29.98 -9.89 -5.02
CA THR A 100 -28.78 -9.10 -5.34
C THR A 100 -27.78 -9.01 -4.19
N MET A 101 -28.13 -9.52 -3.00
CA MET A 101 -27.35 -9.35 -1.78
C MET A 101 -25.89 -9.82 -1.92
N ARG A 102 -25.67 -10.92 -2.68
CA ARG A 102 -24.31 -11.43 -2.92
C ARG A 102 -23.48 -10.45 -3.76
N LEU A 103 -24.06 -9.90 -4.84
CA LEU A 103 -23.38 -8.93 -5.69
C LEU A 103 -23.11 -7.63 -4.94
N GLU A 104 -24.09 -7.14 -4.18
CA GLU A 104 -23.95 -5.97 -3.30
C GLU A 104 -22.76 -6.13 -2.35
N ALA A 105 -22.72 -7.23 -1.59
CA ALA A 105 -21.64 -7.50 -0.65
C ALA A 105 -20.26 -7.55 -1.32
N VAL A 106 -20.17 -8.16 -2.51
CA VAL A 106 -18.92 -8.22 -3.28
C VAL A 106 -18.51 -6.82 -3.77
N VAL A 107 -19.44 -6.04 -4.34
CA VAL A 107 -19.16 -4.69 -4.86
C VAL A 107 -18.69 -3.76 -3.72
N MET A 108 -19.35 -3.81 -2.57
CA MET A 108 -18.93 -3.04 -1.39
C MET A 108 -17.53 -3.45 -0.92
N ALA A 109 -17.25 -4.75 -0.80
CA ALA A 109 -15.93 -5.22 -0.40
C ALA A 109 -14.83 -4.80 -1.39
N LEU A 110 -15.10 -4.87 -2.70
CA LEU A 110 -14.15 -4.42 -3.72
C LEU A 110 -13.95 -2.89 -3.71
N ALA A 111 -15.00 -2.12 -3.41
CA ALA A 111 -14.89 -0.67 -3.23
C ALA A 111 -14.00 -0.31 -2.03
N GLU A 112 -14.17 -1.00 -0.88
CA GLU A 112 -13.33 -0.81 0.29
C GLU A 112 -11.85 -1.14 0.03
N VAL A 113 -11.59 -2.21 -0.74
CA VAL A 113 -10.23 -2.58 -1.16
C VAL A 113 -9.64 -1.53 -2.09
N ALA A 114 -10.41 -1.04 -3.08
CA ALA A 114 -9.95 0.00 -4.00
C ALA A 114 -9.65 1.32 -3.29
N GLN A 115 -10.50 1.75 -2.35
CA GLN A 115 -10.25 2.92 -1.51
C GLN A 115 -8.99 2.75 -0.66
N SER A 116 -8.87 1.61 0.03
CA SER A 116 -7.69 1.31 0.86
C SER A 116 -6.39 1.29 0.03
N ALA A 117 -6.47 0.86 -1.23
CA ALA A 117 -5.35 0.88 -2.14
C ALA A 117 -4.96 2.32 -2.56
N LEU A 118 -5.95 3.17 -2.85
CA LEU A 118 -5.71 4.59 -3.15
C LEU A 118 -5.06 5.31 -1.96
N ASP A 119 -5.59 5.11 -0.76
CA ASP A 119 -5.03 5.70 0.46
C ASP A 119 -3.56 5.30 0.63
N ARG A 120 -3.23 4.03 0.36
CA ARG A 120 -1.84 3.52 0.43
C ARG A 120 -0.95 4.08 -0.68
N ALA A 121 -1.48 4.28 -1.89
CA ALA A 121 -0.73 4.87 -3.00
C ALA A 121 -0.43 6.36 -2.73
N GLU A 122 -1.37 7.09 -2.15
CA GLU A 122 -1.15 8.48 -1.73
C GLU A 122 -0.13 8.58 -0.59
N GLN A 123 -0.26 7.73 0.44
CA GLN A 123 0.78 7.58 1.46
C GLN A 123 2.13 7.21 0.84
N ALA A 124 2.13 6.53 -0.32
CA ALA A 124 3.35 6.13 -0.99
C ALA A 124 4.14 7.27 -1.57
N ALA A 125 3.49 8.09 -2.39
CA ALA A 125 4.09 9.29 -2.93
C ALA A 125 4.62 10.18 -1.81
N LEU A 126 3.85 10.34 -0.72
CA LEU A 126 4.29 11.15 0.41
C LEU A 126 5.51 10.58 1.13
N ALA A 127 5.66 9.26 1.21
CA ALA A 127 6.85 8.67 1.85
C ALA A 127 8.12 8.92 1.05
N ASP A 128 8.05 8.88 -0.28
CA ASP A 128 9.19 9.10 -1.17
C ASP A 128 9.71 10.55 -1.09
N ASP A 129 8.84 11.50 -0.78
CA ASP A 129 9.18 12.92 -0.55
C ASP A 129 9.72 13.20 0.87
N LEU A 130 10.23 12.21 1.60
CA LEU A 130 10.79 12.42 2.93
C LEU A 130 12.23 12.89 2.83
N ASP A 131 12.47 14.16 3.17
CA ASP A 131 13.82 14.72 3.24
C ASP A 131 14.68 13.88 4.21
N PRO A 132 15.74 13.21 3.73
CA PRO A 132 16.60 12.37 4.55
C PRO A 132 17.25 13.12 5.71
N LYS A 133 17.43 14.44 5.59
CA LYS A 133 18.07 15.28 6.63
C LYS A 133 17.07 15.79 7.66
N SER A 134 15.77 15.57 7.46
CA SER A 134 14.71 16.07 8.32
C SER A 134 14.67 15.37 9.68
N TRP A 135 14.09 16.03 10.68
CA TRP A 135 13.81 15.41 11.98
C TRP A 135 12.88 14.20 11.89
N ALA A 136 11.97 14.18 10.90
CA ALA A 136 11.08 13.06 10.66
C ALA A 136 11.85 11.83 10.17
N ALA A 137 12.80 11.98 9.23
CA ALA A 137 13.68 10.91 8.80
C ALA A 137 14.49 10.33 9.97
N ARG A 138 15.13 11.19 10.78
CA ARG A 138 15.91 10.76 11.96
C ARG A 138 15.04 10.05 13.01
N MET A 139 13.84 10.56 13.26
CA MET A 139 12.88 9.93 14.16
C MET A 139 12.44 8.56 13.63
N LEU A 140 12.17 8.43 12.33
CA LEU A 140 11.79 7.16 11.72
C LEU A 140 12.90 6.10 11.87
N VAL A 141 14.16 6.45 11.59
CA VAL A 141 15.31 5.55 11.77
C VAL A 141 15.43 5.12 13.24
N LEU A 142 15.26 6.04 14.19
CA LEU A 142 15.31 5.71 15.61
C LEU A 142 14.16 4.78 16.04
N VAL A 143 12.93 5.06 15.59
CA VAL A 143 11.75 4.21 15.89
C VAL A 143 11.90 2.81 15.30
N HIS A 144 12.50 2.69 14.12
CA HIS A 144 12.80 1.40 13.52
C HIS A 144 13.85 0.60 14.33
N ARG A 145 14.91 1.26 14.81
CA ARG A 145 15.96 0.63 15.63
C ARG A 145 15.48 0.28 17.04
N GLU A 146 14.60 1.09 17.62
CA GLU A 146 14.08 0.95 18.99
C GLU A 146 12.54 0.93 18.98
N PRO A 147 11.92 -0.24 18.68
CA PRO A 147 10.47 -0.38 18.73
C PRO A 147 9.90 -0.03 20.11
N HIS A 148 8.72 0.59 20.13
CA HIS A 148 8.03 1.07 21.33
C HIS A 148 8.70 2.24 22.06
N ILE A 149 9.67 2.93 21.45
CA ILE A 149 10.28 4.14 22.02
C ILE A 149 9.21 5.24 22.27
N THR A 150 9.25 5.89 23.43
CA THR A 150 8.26 6.94 23.76
C THR A 150 8.65 8.30 23.18
N SER A 151 7.70 9.23 23.06
CA SER A 151 8.01 10.61 22.63
C SER A 151 9.07 11.30 23.50
N SER A 152 9.12 11.00 24.80
CA SER A 152 10.14 11.52 25.71
C SER A 152 11.52 10.96 25.36
N ASP A 153 11.60 9.64 25.17
CA ASP A 153 12.85 8.96 24.83
C ASP A 153 13.40 9.43 23.49
N VAL A 154 12.53 9.59 22.48
CA VAL A 154 12.90 10.16 21.17
C VAL A 154 13.49 11.57 21.35
N GLY A 155 12.85 12.43 22.14
CA GLY A 155 13.34 13.78 22.42
C GLY A 155 14.73 13.76 23.06
N SER A 156 14.93 12.89 24.05
CA SER A 156 16.23 12.72 24.70
C SER A 156 17.32 12.19 23.77
N ARG A 157 17.02 11.16 22.95
CA ARG A 157 18.01 10.55 22.04
C ARG A 157 18.39 11.45 20.87
N LEU A 158 17.45 12.22 20.35
CA LEU A 158 17.67 13.09 19.21
C LEU A 158 18.06 14.52 19.62
N GLY A 159 18.08 14.83 20.92
CA GLY A 159 18.32 16.19 21.41
C GLY A 159 17.27 17.19 20.92
N ALA A 160 16.03 16.73 20.72
CA ALA A 160 14.97 17.49 20.09
C ALA A 160 13.87 17.86 21.10
N HIS A 161 13.34 19.08 20.94
CA HIS A 161 12.26 19.57 21.79
C HIS A 161 10.95 18.80 21.52
N GLU A 162 10.10 18.65 22.55
CA GLU A 162 8.84 17.91 22.46
C GLU A 162 7.94 18.36 21.28
N ALA A 163 7.85 19.66 21.02
CA ALA A 163 7.09 20.19 19.89
C ALA A 163 7.63 19.71 18.53
N GLN A 164 8.95 19.53 18.40
CA GLN A 164 9.58 18.99 17.20
C GLN A 164 9.26 17.51 17.04
N ILE A 165 9.27 16.72 18.13
CA ILE A 165 8.89 15.31 18.12
C ILE A 165 7.42 15.14 17.74
N SER A 166 6.54 15.99 18.28
CA SER A 166 5.11 15.95 17.96
C SER A 166 4.86 16.23 16.47
N ARG A 167 5.48 17.28 15.91
CA ARG A 167 5.38 17.60 14.46
C ARG A 167 5.93 16.46 13.60
N SER A 168 7.12 15.97 13.93
CA SER A 168 7.78 14.89 13.17
C SER A 168 6.95 13.60 13.21
N GLY A 169 6.45 13.24 14.39
CA GLY A 169 5.56 12.09 14.55
C GLY A 169 4.24 12.24 13.80
N LYS A 170 3.64 13.44 13.79
CA LYS A 170 2.45 13.74 12.99
C LYS A 170 2.73 13.52 11.49
N THR A 171 3.81 14.10 10.97
CA THR A 171 4.22 13.93 9.57
C THR A 171 4.44 12.45 9.22
N LEU A 172 5.11 11.68 10.08
CA LEU A 172 5.34 10.25 9.82
C LEU A 172 4.04 9.42 9.86
N MET A 173 3.08 9.77 10.73
CA MET A 173 1.77 9.11 10.76
C MET A 173 0.94 9.44 9.52
N GLU A 174 0.90 10.70 9.08
CA GLU A 174 0.21 11.12 7.86
C GLU A 174 0.76 10.42 6.62
N ARG A 175 2.06 10.10 6.63
CA ARG A 175 2.75 9.32 5.59
C ARG A 175 2.62 7.80 5.75
N GLY A 176 1.92 7.32 6.78
CA GLY A 176 1.74 5.89 7.05
C GLY A 176 3.04 5.15 7.43
N LEU A 177 4.08 5.87 7.87
CA LEU A 177 5.40 5.30 8.18
C LEU A 177 5.52 4.84 9.63
N VAL A 178 4.74 5.42 10.54
CA VAL A 178 4.72 5.01 11.94
C VAL A 178 3.28 4.94 12.46
N VAL A 179 3.09 4.16 13.51
CA VAL A 179 1.89 4.15 14.33
C VAL A 179 2.25 4.40 15.79
N LYS A 180 1.32 4.99 16.54
CA LYS A 180 1.45 5.19 17.98
C LYS A 180 0.55 4.24 18.73
N THR A 181 1.14 3.30 19.46
CA THR A 181 0.41 2.24 20.15
C THR A 181 0.64 2.32 21.65
N ARG A 182 -0.38 1.96 22.43
CA ARG A 182 -0.28 1.88 23.88
C ARG A 182 0.11 0.46 24.31
N LEU A 183 1.21 0.32 25.04
CA LEU A 183 1.60 -0.91 25.72
C LEU A 183 1.63 -0.64 27.23
N GLY A 184 0.68 -1.24 27.95
CA GLY A 184 0.46 -0.98 29.37
C GLY A 184 0.12 0.49 29.66
N ARG A 185 1.00 1.16 30.41
CA ARG A 185 0.84 2.58 30.79
C ARG A 185 1.55 3.56 29.84
N SER A 186 2.30 3.07 28.87
CA SER A 186 3.13 3.88 27.97
C SER A 186 2.59 3.91 26.54
N LYS A 187 2.73 5.06 25.86
CA LYS A 187 2.44 5.20 24.42
C LYS A 187 3.76 5.28 23.67
N GLY A 188 4.07 4.24 22.92
CA GLY A 188 5.29 4.12 22.13
C GLY A 188 5.02 4.25 20.64
N TRP A 189 6.07 4.52 19.88
CA TRP A 189 6.07 4.55 18.44
C TRP A 189 6.51 3.20 17.88
N TYR A 190 5.90 2.80 16.76
CA TYR A 190 6.28 1.62 15.99
C TYR A 190 6.37 2.02 14.53
N ALA A 191 7.39 1.53 13.83
CA ALA A 191 7.42 1.61 12.38
C ALA A 191 6.35 0.68 11.80
N THR A 192 5.70 1.10 10.73
CA THR A 192 4.92 0.17 9.89
C THR A 192 5.90 -0.64 9.02
N PRO A 193 5.50 -1.77 8.41
CA PRO A 193 6.39 -2.49 7.48
C PRO A 193 6.94 -1.59 6.37
N ARG A 194 6.15 -0.60 5.93
CA ARG A 194 6.60 0.45 5.02
C ARG A 194 7.64 1.35 5.67
N GLY A 195 7.37 1.83 6.87
CA GLY A 195 8.31 2.63 7.66
C GLY A 195 9.65 1.95 7.87
N GLU A 196 9.67 0.63 8.09
CA GLU A 196 10.90 -0.17 8.22
C GLU A 196 11.71 -0.17 6.91
N ALA A 197 11.07 -0.37 5.76
CA ALA A 197 11.73 -0.33 4.47
C ALA A 197 12.35 1.06 4.19
N VAL A 198 11.60 2.14 4.44
CA VAL A 198 12.07 3.52 4.27
C VAL A 198 13.20 3.83 5.28
N ALA A 199 13.07 3.41 6.54
CA ALA A 199 14.11 3.59 7.55
C ALA A 199 15.42 2.89 7.19
N THR A 200 15.33 1.68 6.60
CA THR A 200 16.51 0.93 6.13
C THR A 200 17.24 1.71 5.04
N GLN A 201 16.51 2.19 4.02
CA GLN A 201 17.09 2.99 2.94
C GLN A 201 17.71 4.30 3.45
N LEU A 202 17.07 4.96 4.42
CA LEU A 202 17.61 6.17 5.04
C LEU A 202 18.90 5.90 5.83
N ALA A 203 18.93 4.79 6.59
CA ALA A 203 20.09 4.40 7.37
C ALA A 203 21.29 4.01 6.49
N GLU A 204 21.05 3.42 5.31
CA GLU A 204 22.11 3.12 4.33
C GLU A 204 22.73 4.40 3.76
N ARG A 205 21.91 5.40 3.41
CA ARG A 205 22.37 6.70 2.88
C ARG A 205 23.10 7.57 3.89
N GLU A 206 22.89 7.38 5.19
CA GLU A 206 23.65 8.09 6.24
C GLU A 206 25.07 7.54 6.42
N ASN A 207 25.35 6.32 5.94
CA ASN A 207 26.66 5.67 6.06
C ASN A 207 27.57 5.90 4.84
N GLU A 208 27.08 6.56 3.79
CA GLU A 208 27.84 7.01 2.61
C GLU A 208 28.37 8.44 2.80
#